data_AF-A0A9P1JZP0-F1
#
_entry.id   AF-A0A9P1JZP0-F1
#
_cell.length_a   1.000
_cell.length_b   1.000
_cell.length_c   1.000
_cell.angle_alpha   90.00
_cell.angle_beta   90.00
_cell.angle_gamma   90.00
#
_symmetry.space_group_name_H-M   'P 1'
#
loop_
_entity.id
_entity.type
_entity.pdbx_description
1 polymer ?
#
loop_
_entity_poly.entity_id
_entity_poly.type
_entity_poly.pdbx_seq_one_letter_code
_entity_poly.pdbx_strand_id
1 'polypeptide(L)'
;MPKPQYRSRVMVQGYLTRESILFLLAADPGTGEAHTQSAGTPCAAPEWLVVECHDRRLITPGNGPGRWRLSRDGWDAWNAPLD
;
A
#
# COMPACT_ATOMS: atom_id res chain seq x y z
N MET A 1 -4.73 33.25 -0.46
CA MET A 1 -4.68 31.93 -1.13
C MET A 1 -5.12 30.88 -0.12
N PRO A 2 -6.25 30.17 -0.30
CA PRO A 2 -6.63 29.11 0.61
C PRO A 2 -5.70 27.90 0.39
N LYS A 3 -5.14 27.37 1.48
CA LYS A 3 -4.39 26.10 1.48
C LYS A 3 -5.29 25.01 0.87
N PRO A 4 -4.80 24.15 -0.04
CA PRO A 4 -5.55 23.00 -0.49
C PRO A 4 -5.58 21.98 0.66
N GLN A 5 -6.51 22.17 1.57
CA GLN A 5 -6.86 21.18 2.57
C GLN A 5 -7.84 20.21 1.92
N TYR A 6 -7.54 18.91 2.03
CA TYR A 6 -8.55 17.86 1.94
C TYR A 6 -9.01 17.44 0.53
N ARG A 7 -8.07 17.07 -0.35
CA ARG A 7 -8.36 16.26 -1.57
C ARG A 7 -7.47 15.02 -1.73
N SER A 8 -6.68 14.66 -0.71
CA SER A 8 -5.76 13.52 -0.79
C SER A 8 -6.47 12.16 -0.77
N ARG A 9 -7.56 12.03 0.00
CA ARG A 9 -8.14 10.73 0.34
C ARG A 9 -8.78 9.97 -0.83
N VAL A 10 -9.35 10.67 -1.80
CA VAL A 10 -9.99 10.08 -3.00
C VAL A 10 -9.04 10.06 -4.21
N MET A 11 -8.07 10.98 -4.26
CA MET A 11 -7.12 11.06 -5.39
C MET A 11 -6.07 9.94 -5.36
N VAL A 12 -5.75 9.37 -4.20
CA VAL A 12 -4.72 8.31 -4.12
C VAL A 12 -5.18 7.06 -4.88
N GLN A 13 -6.41 6.57 -4.67
CA GLN A 13 -6.91 5.36 -5.35
C GLN A 13 -7.21 5.57 -6.84
N GLY A 14 -7.60 6.77 -7.28
CA GLY A 14 -7.96 7.05 -8.68
C GLY A 14 -6.84 6.80 -9.71
N TYR A 15 -5.59 6.62 -9.26
CA TYR A 15 -4.44 6.31 -10.10
C TYR A 15 -3.79 4.96 -9.76
N LEU A 16 -4.32 4.21 -8.79
CA LEU A 16 -3.77 2.90 -8.43
C LEU A 16 -4.27 1.82 -9.39
N THR A 17 -3.37 0.92 -9.75
CA THR A 17 -3.79 -0.30 -10.44
C THR A 17 -4.57 -1.18 -9.47
N ARG A 18 -5.42 -2.05 -10.01
CA ARG A 18 -6.13 -3.06 -9.21
C ARG A 18 -5.14 -3.91 -8.39
N GLU A 19 -3.97 -4.20 -8.96
CA GLU A 19 -2.93 -4.99 -8.28
C GLU A 19 -2.35 -4.23 -7.09
N SER A 20 -2.12 -2.91 -7.20
CA SER A 20 -1.66 -2.10 -6.06
C SER A 20 -2.70 -2.10 -4.94
N ILE A 21 -3.99 -1.93 -5.27
CA ILE A 21 -5.06 -1.95 -4.25
C ILE A 21 -5.10 -3.31 -3.54
N LEU A 22 -5.10 -4.41 -4.29
CA LEU A 22 -5.10 -5.76 -3.72
C LEU A 22 -3.87 -6.03 -2.85
N PHE A 23 -2.70 -5.54 -3.26
CA PHE A 23 -1.47 -5.66 -2.48
C PHE A 23 -1.55 -4.90 -1.15
N LEU A 24 -2.05 -3.66 -1.17
CA LEU A 24 -2.22 -2.89 0.06
C LEU A 24 -3.23 -3.57 0.99
N LEU A 25 -4.35 -4.07 0.45
CA LEU A 25 -5.38 -4.78 1.22
C LEU A 25 -4.88 -6.08 1.86
N ALA A 26 -3.81 -6.68 1.32
CA ALA A 26 -3.18 -7.85 1.92
C ALA A 26 -2.30 -7.53 3.14
N ALA A 27 -2.09 -6.25 3.47
CA ALA A 27 -1.37 -5.85 4.67
C ALA A 27 -2.15 -6.23 5.94
N ASP A 28 -1.40 -6.66 6.97
CA ASP A 28 -1.98 -6.99 8.26
C ASP A 28 -2.66 -5.74 8.88
N PRO A 29 -3.94 -5.82 9.30
CA PRO A 29 -4.68 -4.64 9.77
C PRO A 29 -4.23 -4.13 11.14
N GLY A 30 -3.53 -4.93 11.95
CA GLY A 30 -3.01 -4.51 13.26
C GLY A 30 -1.66 -3.81 13.17
N THR A 31 -0.86 -4.13 12.16
CA THR A 31 0.54 -3.71 12.04
C THR A 31 0.85 -2.93 10.76
N GLY A 32 -0.04 -3.00 9.77
CA GLY A 32 0.15 -2.46 8.43
C GLY A 32 1.22 -3.18 7.64
N GLU A 33 1.64 -4.39 8.04
CA GLU A 33 2.72 -5.11 7.35
C GLU A 33 2.20 -5.92 6.15
N ALA A 34 2.67 -5.58 4.96
CA ALA A 34 2.53 -6.37 3.75
C ALA A 34 3.77 -7.26 3.55
N HIS A 35 3.54 -8.54 3.32
CA HIS A 35 4.61 -9.54 3.17
C HIS A 35 4.76 -9.89 1.69
N THR A 36 5.95 -9.68 1.12
CA THR A 36 6.21 -9.96 -0.30
C THR A 36 6.87 -11.31 -0.52
N GLN A 37 7.44 -11.88 0.55
CA GLN A 37 8.05 -13.20 0.59
C GLN A 37 7.69 -13.81 1.93
N SER A 38 6.64 -14.62 1.96
CA SER A 38 6.29 -15.38 3.16
C SER A 38 6.57 -16.85 2.89
N ALA A 39 7.40 -17.45 3.75
CA ALA A 39 7.68 -18.88 3.71
C ALA A 39 6.37 -19.64 4.01
N GLY A 40 5.68 -20.07 2.96
CA GLY A 40 4.49 -20.91 3.05
C GLY A 40 3.16 -20.30 2.58
N THR A 41 3.13 -19.06 2.07
CA THR A 41 1.91 -18.51 1.42
C THR A 41 2.12 -18.26 -0.08
N PRO A 42 1.15 -18.62 -0.93
CA PRO A 42 1.28 -18.54 -2.39
C PRO A 42 1.16 -17.11 -2.94
N CYS A 43 0.94 -16.10 -2.10
CA CYS A 43 0.79 -14.71 -2.51
C CYS A 43 2.08 -13.93 -2.24
N ALA A 44 3.16 -14.29 -2.94
CA ALA A 44 4.30 -13.39 -3.07
C ALA A 44 3.92 -12.29 -4.05
N ALA A 45 3.87 -11.04 -3.59
CA ALA A 45 3.66 -9.91 -4.49
C ALA A 45 4.83 -9.81 -5.48
N PRO A 46 4.58 -9.60 -6.78
CA PRO A 46 5.66 -9.42 -7.75
C PRO A 46 6.54 -8.23 -7.37
N GLU A 47 7.86 -8.32 -7.60
CA GLU A 47 8.79 -7.25 -7.24
C GLU A 47 8.44 -5.90 -7.89
N TRP A 48 7.97 -5.91 -9.14
CA TRP A 48 7.55 -4.69 -9.84
C TRP A 48 6.42 -3.96 -9.11
N LEU A 49 5.51 -4.70 -8.47
CA LEU A 49 4.37 -4.15 -7.75
C LEU A 49 4.79 -3.49 -6.44
N VAL A 50 5.78 -4.09 -5.78
CA VAL A 50 6.42 -3.57 -4.57
C VAL A 50 7.14 -2.26 -4.90
N VAL A 51 7.93 -2.25 -5.99
CA VAL A 51 8.62 -1.06 -6.47
C VAL A 51 7.63 0.05 -6.81
N GLU A 52 6.56 -0.25 -7.54
CA GLU A 52 5.51 0.73 -7.86
C GLU A 52 4.88 1.32 -6.60
N CYS A 53 4.49 0.48 -5.62
CA CYS A 53 3.88 0.96 -4.39
C CYS A 53 4.87 1.78 -3.54
N HIS A 54 6.16 1.44 -3.57
CA HIS A 54 7.20 2.18 -2.88
C HIS A 54 7.46 3.55 -3.54
N ASP A 55 7.56 3.61 -4.87
CA ASP A 55 7.78 4.85 -5.63
C ASP A 55 6.60 5.82 -5.47
N ARG A 56 5.38 5.28 -5.37
CA ARG A 56 4.16 6.02 -5.03
C ARG A 56 4.04 6.36 -3.55
N ARG A 57 5.03 6.00 -2.73
CA ARG A 57 5.09 6.24 -1.28
C ARG A 57 3.95 5.62 -0.48
N LEU A 58 3.35 4.53 -0.97
CA LEU A 58 2.28 3.81 -0.28
C LEU A 58 2.82 2.81 0.74
N ILE A 59 4.06 2.36 0.55
CA ILE A 59 4.75 1.46 1.47
C ILE A 59 6.15 1.98 1.80
N THR A 60 6.66 1.53 2.93
CA THR A 60 8.04 1.77 3.40
C THR A 60 8.67 0.44 3.83
N PRO A 61 10.01 0.34 3.91
CA PRO A 61 10.67 -0.83 4.47
C PRO A 61 10.13 -1.16 5.88
N GLY A 62 9.82 -2.43 6.11
CA GLY A 62 9.32 -2.95 7.38
C GLY A 62 10.44 -3.44 8.30
N ASN A 63 10.07 -4.21 9.33
CA ASN A 63 11.00 -4.68 10.37
C ASN A 63 11.90 -5.86 9.95
N GLY A 64 11.91 -6.25 8.67
CA GLY A 64 12.70 -7.39 8.20
C GLY A 64 12.71 -7.52 6.67
N PRO A 65 13.60 -8.37 6.12
CA PRO A 65 13.66 -8.62 4.69
C PRO A 65 12.33 -9.16 4.17
N GLY A 66 11.88 -8.65 3.02
CA GLY A 66 10.59 -9.02 2.43
C GLY A 66 9.35 -8.50 3.17
N ARG A 67 9.54 -7.69 4.22
CA ARG A 67 8.45 -7.01 4.94
C ARG A 67 8.40 -5.55 4.55
N TRP A 68 7.21 -5.11 4.20
CA TRP A 68 6.89 -3.74 3.88
C TRP A 68 5.79 -3.27 4.81
N ARG A 69 5.80 -2.00 5.18
CA ARG A 69 4.76 -1.40 6.01
C ARG A 69 4.00 -0.35 5.22
N LEU A 70 2.69 -0.30 5.38
CA LEU A 70 1.88 0.79 4.85
C LEU A 70 2.39 2.13 5.39
N SER A 71 2.63 3.06 4.48
CA SER A 71 2.83 4.46 4.83
C SER A 71 1.49 5.08 5.26
N ARG A 72 1.51 6.37 5.63
CA ARG A 72 0.27 7.12 5.85
C ARG A 72 -0.64 7.12 4.61
N ASP A 73 -0.07 7.33 3.43
CA ASP A 73 -0.83 7.36 2.17
C ASP A 73 -1.30 5.94 1.79
N GLY A 74 -0.51 4.91 2.12
CA GLY A 74 -0.93 3.51 1.99
C GLY A 74 -2.11 3.15 2.88
N TRP A 75 -2.13 3.64 4.12
CA TRP A 75 -3.27 3.49 5.02
C TRP A 75 -4.51 4.24 4.55
N ASP A 76 -4.34 5.44 4.00
CA ASP A 76 -5.44 6.17 3.40
C ASP A 76 -6.02 5.42 2.19
N ALA A 77 -5.16 4.82 1.36
CA ALA A 77 -5.57 3.97 0.23
C ALA A 77 -6.22 2.65 0.68
N TRP A 78 -5.76 2.06 1.78
CA TRP A 78 -6.32 0.85 2.37
C TRP A 78 -7.72 1.07 2.95
N ASN A 79 -7.95 2.24 3.56
CA ASN A 79 -9.23 2.61 4.18
C ASN A 79 -10.23 3.25 3.20
N ALA A 80 -9.83 3.51 1.96
CA ALA A 80 -10.71 4.13 0.98
C ALA A 80 -11.71 3.09 0.42
N PRO A 81 -13.00 3.46 0.34
CA PRO A 81 -14.05 2.53 -0.10
C PRO A 81 -13.77 2.03 -1.52
N LEU A 82 -13.92 0.72 -1.72
CA LEU A 82 -13.88 0.11 -3.05
C LEU A 82 -15.19 0.45 -3.75
N ASP A 83 -15.19 1.49 -4.58
CA ASP A 83 -16.29 1.78 -5.52
C ASP A 83 -16.31 0.77 -6.69
#